data_AF-A0A8J6CWT9-F1
#
_entry.id   AF-A0A8J6CWT9-F1
#
_cell.length_a   1.000
_cell.length_b   1.000
_cell.length_c   1.000
_cell.angle_alpha   90.00
_cell.angle_beta   90.00
_cell.angle_gamma   90.00
#
_symmetry.space_group_name_H-M   'P 1'
#
loop_
_entity.id
_entity.type
_entity.pdbx_description
1 polymer ?
#
loop_
_entity_poly.entity_id
_entity_poly.type
_entity_poly.pdbx_seq_one_letter_code
_entity_poly.pdbx_strand_id
1 'polypeptide(L)'
;MYQQKSLLYIVCIVIICSPRRVITINRLNALKMAFSFFSSFPICSFSVHSKLKRFSCDGPSFHRLIISFASHTEATNKISIEDDIVIRRSANYDPSIWDYDYIQSLKNDFIQDESYKERASKLKEEVRMMLENEVDPLEKLELIDTIQRLGLSYDFGDEIKKILKNISIDRSTTIAWDKDNLYATALEFRLLRQHGHKVNQDVFACFMDDVGNIKASLYQDYKGLLNLYEASYHLLEGETMLENARELAAKLLKKFLKENNDNQYLWMLVEHALELPLHWRIPRFEARWFIDMYEKNKEKNPIILELAILDYNIVQSMHQDDLRYVSAWWKELGLDKRMSFARDRLMENFLWSVGMIISPQNGKGRRIQTKVNSLITIIDDVYDVYGTLDELELFTDVVERWDINAIQKLPNYMKICYHALYNSINEMAFDTLKEQGIDVLPFLIKLWTNLCKSYLVEAKWYYTGYTPTLQEYMNNAWISVSGCVILGYSYLATGCITEEGLHHIQECHPNIIYWSCIIVRLADDLGTSSYELKRGDVPKSIQCYMNESGASEEEARDHIGKLIDATWKKMNEEQTTKSPFSQTFIEIVMDFTRVALLLYQNGDGFGIEGNETKDRVLSLFINPISLPK
;
A
#
# COMPACT_ATOMS: atom_id res chain seq x y z
N MET A 1 -55.56 -23.46 13.74
CA MET A 1 -54.98 -23.70 15.07
C MET A 1 -53.48 -23.43 14.98
N TYR A 2 -53.03 -22.38 15.69
CA TYR A 2 -51.75 -22.23 16.41
C TYR A 2 -50.56 -23.14 16.01
N GLN A 3 -49.31 -22.70 15.84
CA GLN A 3 -48.61 -21.47 16.19
C GLN A 3 -47.19 -21.53 15.57
N GLN A 4 -46.64 -20.39 15.16
CA GLN A 4 -45.21 -20.20 14.88
C GLN A 4 -44.35 -20.51 16.12
N LYS A 5 -43.24 -21.22 15.93
CA LYS A 5 -42.12 -21.27 16.89
C LYS A 5 -40.92 -20.55 16.29
N SER A 6 -40.59 -19.41 16.88
CA SER A 6 -39.29 -18.74 16.78
C SER A 6 -38.36 -19.38 17.82
N LEU A 7 -37.20 -19.88 17.40
CA LEU A 7 -36.15 -20.31 18.33
C LEU A 7 -35.35 -19.09 18.81
N LEU A 8 -35.34 -18.89 20.12
CA LEU A 8 -34.43 -18.00 20.84
C LEU A 8 -33.24 -18.86 21.31
N TYR A 9 -32.01 -18.54 20.89
CA TYR A 9 -30.81 -19.17 21.42
C TYR A 9 -30.53 -18.63 22.83
N ILE A 10 -30.54 -19.54 23.83
CA ILE A 10 -30.12 -19.30 25.21
C ILE A 10 -28.65 -19.72 25.31
N VAL A 11 -27.78 -18.81 25.75
CA VAL A 11 -26.40 -19.12 26.12
C VAL A 11 -26.40 -19.68 27.55
N CYS A 12 -26.03 -20.95 27.70
CA CYS A 12 -25.77 -21.59 28.98
C CYS A 12 -24.32 -21.30 29.42
N ILE A 13 -24.16 -20.69 30.59
CA ILE A 13 -22.87 -20.65 31.33
C ILE A 13 -22.83 -21.89 32.23
N VAL A 14 -21.86 -22.77 31.97
CA VAL A 14 -21.53 -23.93 32.81
C VAL A 14 -20.34 -23.54 33.68
N ILE A 15 -20.53 -23.47 35.00
CA ILE A 15 -19.44 -23.46 35.98
C ILE A 15 -19.54 -24.74 36.81
N ILE A 16 -18.57 -25.63 36.60
CA ILE A 16 -18.36 -26.85 37.37
C ILE A 16 -17.51 -26.48 38.59
N CYS A 17 -18.03 -26.71 39.80
CA CYS A 17 -17.30 -26.60 41.06
C CYS A 17 -16.63 -27.94 41.44
N SER A 18 -15.43 -27.87 42.04
CA SER A 18 -14.90 -28.91 42.94
C SER A 18 -14.04 -28.27 44.05
N PRO A 19 -13.94 -28.86 45.26
CA PRO A 19 -13.83 -28.10 46.52
C PRO A 19 -12.45 -28.14 47.17
N ARG A 20 -12.11 -27.12 47.98
CA ARG A 20 -11.45 -27.18 49.31
C ARG A 20 -10.80 -25.85 49.69
N ARG A 21 -11.39 -25.13 50.65
CA ARG A 21 -10.79 -24.64 51.91
C ARG A 21 -11.62 -23.50 52.48
N VAL A 22 -12.01 -23.68 53.74
CA VAL A 22 -12.64 -22.71 54.63
C VAL A 22 -11.56 -21.74 55.12
N ILE A 23 -11.88 -20.44 55.20
CA ILE A 23 -11.70 -19.58 56.39
C ILE A 23 -12.42 -18.23 56.16
N THR A 24 -13.18 -17.87 57.18
CA THR A 24 -14.08 -16.74 57.43
C THR A 24 -13.39 -15.37 57.40
N ILE A 25 -14.07 -14.30 56.96
CA ILE A 25 -13.97 -12.93 57.52
C ILE A 25 -15.33 -12.19 57.35
N ASN A 26 -15.62 -11.36 58.35
CA ASN A 26 -16.92 -10.90 58.82
C ASN A 26 -17.75 -10.00 57.88
N ARG A 27 -19.08 -10.18 57.96
CA ARG A 27 -20.11 -9.20 57.59
C ARG A 27 -20.07 -8.01 58.57
N LEU A 28 -19.56 -6.87 58.12
CA LEU A 28 -20.13 -5.53 58.36
C LEU A 28 -19.22 -4.52 57.64
N ASN A 29 -19.61 -4.14 56.42
CA ASN A 29 -19.27 -2.86 55.75
C ASN A 29 -19.74 -2.80 54.27
N ALA A 30 -20.30 -3.86 53.71
CA ALA A 30 -20.83 -3.88 52.34
C ALA A 30 -22.32 -3.46 52.23
N LEU A 31 -22.73 -2.42 52.95
CA LEU A 31 -24.11 -1.88 52.87
C LEU A 31 -24.17 -0.35 52.81
N LYS A 32 -23.09 0.30 52.37
CA LYS A 32 -23.02 1.75 52.17
C LYS A 32 -22.51 2.20 50.79
N MET A 33 -22.50 1.32 49.79
CA MET A 33 -22.05 1.70 48.44
C MET A 33 -22.80 0.93 47.34
N ALA A 34 -24.13 0.96 47.37
CA ALA A 34 -24.99 0.44 46.29
C ALA A 34 -26.34 1.17 46.23
N PHE A 35 -26.31 2.50 46.36
CA PHE A 35 -27.49 3.37 46.16
C PHE A 35 -27.05 4.72 45.60
N SER A 36 -26.72 4.73 44.30
CA SER A 36 -26.74 5.91 43.42
C SER A 36 -26.50 5.43 42.00
N PHE A 37 -27.19 6.02 41.03
CA PHE A 37 -27.36 5.60 39.63
C PHE A 37 -28.45 4.55 39.41
N PHE A 38 -29.71 4.97 39.54
CA PHE A 38 -30.69 4.88 38.45
C PHE A 38 -31.87 5.77 38.81
N SER A 39 -31.86 7.02 38.33
CA SER A 39 -33.07 7.83 38.25
C SER A 39 -32.88 8.87 37.17
N SER A 40 -33.66 8.75 36.09
CA SER A 40 -34.28 9.82 35.27
C SER A 40 -34.23 9.53 33.77
N PHE A 41 -35.15 8.68 33.29
CA PHE A 41 -35.75 8.84 31.95
C PHE A 41 -37.23 8.43 32.05
N PRO A 42 -38.18 9.24 31.56
CA PRO A 42 -39.60 8.97 31.70
C PRO A 42 -40.14 8.06 30.58
N ILE A 43 -40.97 7.10 31.00
CA ILE A 43 -41.91 6.28 30.23
C ILE A 43 -43.30 6.92 30.52
N CYS A 44 -44.31 7.09 29.67
CA CYS A 44 -44.84 6.34 28.53
C CYS A 44 -45.91 7.20 27.82
N SER A 45 -46.22 6.91 26.56
CA SER A 45 -47.59 6.44 26.20
C SER A 45 -47.64 6.06 24.72
N PHE A 46 -47.99 4.80 24.46
CA PHE A 46 -48.39 4.30 23.14
C PHE A 46 -49.91 4.37 23.02
N SER A 47 -50.39 4.82 21.87
CA SER A 47 -51.71 4.48 21.34
C SER A 47 -51.54 3.89 19.95
N VAL A 48 -52.11 2.70 19.77
CA VAL A 48 -52.19 1.92 18.54
C VAL A 48 -52.97 2.68 17.48
N HIS A 49 -52.53 2.71 16.23
CA HIS A 49 -53.44 2.70 15.08
C HIS A 49 -52.84 1.99 13.86
N SER A 50 -53.70 1.20 13.24
CA SER A 50 -53.55 0.33 12.08
C SER A 50 -53.39 1.10 10.77
N LYS A 51 -52.78 0.45 9.78
CA LYS A 51 -52.74 0.89 8.37
C LYS A 51 -54.17 1.01 7.80
N LEU A 52 -54.51 2.14 7.18
CA LEU A 52 -55.46 2.17 6.08
C LEU A 52 -55.24 3.34 5.11
N LYS A 53 -55.63 3.06 3.86
CA LYS A 53 -55.28 3.69 2.59
C LYS A 53 -55.79 5.14 2.43
N ARG A 54 -55.10 5.88 1.56
CA ARG A 54 -55.62 7.07 0.84
C ARG A 54 -56.91 6.72 0.08
N PHE A 55 -57.94 7.55 0.24
CA PHE A 55 -58.97 7.84 -0.76
C PHE A 55 -59.42 9.31 -0.62
N SER A 56 -59.70 9.93 -1.76
CA SER A 56 -60.14 11.31 -1.96
C SER A 56 -61.65 11.49 -1.77
N CYS A 57 -62.09 12.69 -1.38
CA CYS A 57 -63.06 13.57 -2.07
C CYS A 57 -63.79 14.55 -1.13
N ASP A 58 -63.80 15.83 -1.56
CA ASP A 58 -64.83 16.88 -1.52
C ASP A 58 -65.44 17.43 -0.21
N GLY A 59 -65.49 18.79 -0.13
CA GLY A 59 -65.92 19.63 1.03
C GLY A 59 -67.45 19.79 1.20
N PRO A 60 -68.00 20.95 1.63
CA PRO A 60 -67.41 22.17 2.21
C PRO A 60 -68.15 22.72 3.48
N SER A 61 -67.65 23.86 3.96
CA SER A 61 -68.31 24.90 4.80
C SER A 61 -68.45 24.67 6.30
N PHE A 62 -67.77 25.49 7.12
CA PHE A 62 -68.34 26.12 8.32
C PHE A 62 -67.58 27.41 8.68
N HIS A 63 -68.35 28.40 9.13
CA HIS A 63 -67.96 29.80 9.29
C HIS A 63 -66.85 30.07 10.31
N ARG A 64 -66.00 31.05 9.95
CA ARG A 64 -65.00 31.74 10.79
C ARG A 64 -65.68 32.40 12.00
N LEU A 65 -65.27 32.02 13.21
CA LEU A 65 -65.39 32.86 14.40
C LEU A 65 -64.04 33.56 14.61
N ILE A 66 -64.03 34.89 14.56
CA ILE A 66 -62.85 35.73 14.83
C ILE A 66 -62.84 36.02 16.34
N ILE A 67 -61.78 35.60 17.03
CA ILE A 67 -61.43 36.11 18.36
C ILE A 67 -59.98 36.62 18.28
N SER A 68 -59.82 37.92 18.48
CA SER A 68 -58.56 38.64 18.47
C SER A 68 -57.75 38.38 19.73
N PHE A 69 -56.47 38.08 19.59
CA PHE A 69 -55.46 38.35 20.62
C PHE A 69 -54.42 39.29 20.03
N ALA A 70 -54.28 40.47 20.63
CA ALA A 70 -53.19 41.39 20.36
C ALA A 70 -51.93 40.85 21.05
N SER A 71 -50.89 40.53 20.27
CA SER A 71 -49.56 40.24 20.80
C SER A 71 -48.64 41.42 20.48
N HIS A 72 -48.09 42.03 21.53
CA HIS A 72 -47.07 43.06 21.46
C HIS A 72 -45.85 42.59 20.66
N THR A 73 -45.43 43.42 19.70
CA THR A 73 -44.18 43.27 18.96
C THR A 73 -43.01 43.84 19.78
N GLU A 74 -42.18 42.96 20.34
CA GLU A 74 -40.83 43.32 20.75
C GLU A 74 -39.89 43.21 19.54
N ALA A 75 -39.36 44.36 19.12
CA ALA A 75 -38.33 44.43 18.10
C ALA A 75 -37.03 43.85 18.67
N THR A 76 -36.70 42.61 18.30
CA THR A 76 -35.35 42.06 18.49
C THR A 76 -34.50 42.46 17.29
N ASN A 77 -33.54 43.34 17.52
CA ASN A 77 -32.48 43.66 16.57
C ASN A 77 -31.74 42.37 16.21
N LYS A 78 -32.06 41.78 15.04
CA LYS A 78 -31.15 40.86 14.36
C LYS A 78 -29.94 41.66 13.93
N ILE A 79 -28.89 41.59 14.74
CA ILE A 79 -27.53 41.80 14.24
C ILE A 79 -27.34 40.71 13.19
N SER A 80 -27.38 41.09 11.92
CA SER A 80 -26.88 40.26 10.83
C SER A 80 -25.38 40.09 11.09
N ILE A 81 -25.02 38.95 11.66
CA ILE A 81 -23.67 38.42 11.49
C ILE A 81 -23.54 38.28 9.97
N GLU A 82 -22.69 39.09 9.35
CA GLU A 82 -22.16 38.78 8.03
C GLU A 82 -21.51 37.40 8.20
N ASP A 83 -22.16 36.35 7.69
CA ASP A 83 -21.50 35.06 7.52
C ASP A 83 -20.32 35.34 6.59
N ASP A 84 -19.11 35.43 7.15
CA ASP A 84 -17.88 35.48 6.39
C ASP A 84 -17.94 34.32 5.39
N ILE A 85 -18.05 34.66 4.11
CA ILE A 85 -18.10 33.68 3.04
C ILE A 85 -16.72 33.02 3.02
N VAL A 86 -16.60 31.85 3.65
CA VAL A 86 -15.36 31.08 3.62
C VAL A 86 -15.13 30.59 2.20
N ILE A 87 -14.17 31.21 1.50
CA ILE A 87 -13.77 30.83 0.14
C ILE A 87 -12.95 29.54 0.24
N ARG A 88 -13.41 28.49 -0.43
CA ARG A 88 -12.74 27.17 -0.46
C ARG A 88 -12.07 26.94 -1.80
N ARG A 89 -10.85 26.41 -1.77
CA ARG A 89 -10.20 25.88 -2.97
C ARG A 89 -10.81 24.52 -3.32
N SER A 90 -10.71 24.16 -4.59
CA SER A 90 -11.09 22.87 -5.14
C SER A 90 -10.03 22.47 -6.15
N ALA A 91 -9.55 21.24 -6.05
CA ALA A 91 -8.68 20.64 -7.06
C ALA A 91 -9.44 20.19 -8.31
N ASN A 92 -10.78 20.20 -8.28
CA ASN A 92 -11.67 19.72 -9.34
C ASN A 92 -11.36 18.28 -9.75
N TYR A 93 -11.22 17.39 -8.76
CA TYR A 93 -10.98 15.98 -9.00
C TYR A 93 -12.11 15.33 -9.80
N ASP A 94 -11.73 14.47 -10.73
CA ASP A 94 -12.68 13.59 -11.40
C ASP A 94 -13.24 12.55 -10.44
N PRO A 95 -14.53 12.19 -10.55
CA PRO A 95 -15.13 11.11 -9.78
C PRO A 95 -14.47 9.77 -10.12
N SER A 96 -14.67 8.77 -9.25
CA SER A 96 -14.25 7.40 -9.52
C SER A 96 -14.83 6.88 -10.84
N ILE A 97 -14.01 6.31 -11.73
CA ILE A 97 -14.50 5.60 -12.94
C ILE A 97 -15.07 4.22 -12.61
N TRP A 98 -14.98 3.80 -11.36
CA TRP A 98 -15.34 2.46 -10.92
C TRP A 98 -16.74 2.44 -10.30
N ASP A 99 -17.61 1.58 -10.83
CA ASP A 99 -18.91 1.33 -10.22
C ASP A 99 -18.77 0.33 -9.08
N TYR A 100 -18.98 0.79 -7.85
CA TYR A 100 -18.92 -0.09 -6.68
C TYR A 100 -20.04 -1.14 -6.64
N ASP A 101 -21.17 -0.94 -7.31
CA ASP A 101 -22.18 -2.00 -7.46
C ASP A 101 -21.67 -3.11 -8.39
N TYR A 102 -20.94 -2.75 -9.47
CA TYR A 102 -20.24 -3.72 -10.30
C TYR A 102 -19.19 -4.50 -9.52
N ILE A 103 -18.37 -3.83 -8.69
CA ILE A 103 -17.39 -4.51 -7.83
C ILE A 103 -18.07 -5.53 -6.91
N GLN A 104 -19.18 -5.14 -6.26
CA GLN A 104 -19.95 -6.05 -5.41
C GLN A 104 -20.50 -7.26 -6.17
N SER A 105 -20.74 -7.13 -7.48
CA SER A 105 -21.26 -8.19 -8.34
C SER A 105 -20.21 -9.17 -8.87
N LEU A 106 -18.90 -8.90 -8.69
CA LEU A 106 -17.82 -9.77 -9.15
C LEU A 106 -17.98 -11.21 -8.63
N LYS A 107 -17.75 -12.18 -9.51
CA LYS A 107 -17.83 -13.61 -9.22
C LYS A 107 -16.45 -14.23 -9.11
N ASN A 108 -16.29 -15.15 -8.17
CA ASN A 108 -15.01 -15.78 -7.82
C ASN A 108 -15.01 -17.25 -8.26
N ASP A 109 -15.12 -17.49 -9.57
CA ASP A 109 -15.32 -18.83 -10.10
C ASP A 109 -14.12 -19.77 -9.79
N PHE A 110 -12.89 -19.24 -9.71
CA PHE A 110 -11.67 -20.01 -9.43
C PHE A 110 -11.52 -20.45 -7.97
N ILE A 111 -12.14 -19.76 -7.02
CA ILE A 111 -12.14 -20.16 -5.60
C ILE A 111 -13.27 -21.14 -5.31
N GLN A 112 -14.39 -21.02 -6.02
CA GLN A 112 -15.59 -21.84 -5.80
C GLN A 112 -15.46 -23.25 -6.37
N ASP A 113 -14.72 -23.41 -7.47
CA ASP A 113 -14.46 -24.73 -8.04
C ASP A 113 -13.15 -25.31 -7.46
N GLU A 114 -13.32 -26.25 -6.53
CA GLU A 114 -12.21 -26.94 -5.86
C GLU A 114 -11.29 -27.70 -6.84
N SER A 115 -11.76 -28.04 -8.05
CA SER A 115 -10.94 -28.73 -9.04
C SER A 115 -9.70 -27.91 -9.47
N TYR A 116 -9.81 -26.57 -9.47
CA TYR A 116 -8.68 -25.68 -9.75
C TYR A 116 -7.63 -25.74 -8.65
N LYS A 117 -8.03 -25.73 -7.37
CA LYS A 117 -7.09 -25.83 -6.25
C LYS A 117 -6.43 -27.20 -6.19
N GLU A 118 -7.18 -28.26 -6.49
CA GLU A 118 -6.63 -29.62 -6.60
C GLU A 118 -5.61 -29.73 -7.75
N ARG A 119 -5.89 -29.15 -8.91
CA ARG A 119 -4.96 -29.13 -10.04
C ARG A 119 -3.71 -28.32 -9.73
N ALA A 120 -3.86 -27.13 -9.15
CA ALA A 120 -2.74 -26.30 -8.71
C ALA A 120 -1.86 -27.04 -7.71
N SER A 121 -2.45 -27.74 -6.74
CA SER A 121 -1.71 -28.52 -5.74
C SER A 121 -0.87 -29.65 -6.36
N LYS A 122 -1.41 -30.35 -7.37
CA LYS A 122 -0.66 -31.38 -8.11
C LYS A 122 0.51 -30.77 -8.88
N LEU A 123 0.27 -29.68 -9.59
CA LEU A 123 1.31 -28.96 -10.33
C LEU A 123 2.40 -28.40 -9.41
N LYS A 124 2.04 -27.90 -8.22
CA LYS A 124 3.01 -27.44 -7.21
C LYS A 124 3.96 -28.57 -6.80
N GLU A 125 3.45 -29.79 -6.62
CA GLU A 125 4.30 -30.94 -6.32
C GLU A 125 5.23 -31.32 -7.49
N GLU A 126 4.73 -31.28 -8.73
CA GLU A 126 5.57 -31.51 -9.91
C GLU A 126 6.71 -30.49 -10.01
N VAL A 127 6.44 -29.21 -9.78
CA VAL A 127 7.47 -28.15 -9.79
C VAL A 127 8.44 -28.29 -8.62
N ARG A 128 7.97 -28.70 -7.43
CA ARG A 128 8.85 -29.01 -6.30
C ARG A 128 9.83 -30.13 -6.65
N MET A 129 9.36 -31.20 -7.28
CA MET A 129 10.22 -32.28 -7.76
C MET A 129 11.23 -31.80 -8.80
N MET A 130 10.87 -30.84 -9.68
CA MET A 130 11.82 -30.25 -10.63
C MET A 130 12.95 -29.50 -9.91
N LEU A 131 12.62 -28.68 -8.91
CA LEU A 131 13.62 -27.94 -8.10
C LEU A 131 14.58 -28.89 -7.36
N GLU A 132 14.07 -29.99 -6.84
CA GLU A 132 14.87 -30.96 -6.09
C GLU A 132 15.77 -31.83 -6.98
N ASN A 133 15.27 -32.21 -8.16
CA ASN A 133 15.98 -33.13 -9.06
C ASN A 133 16.96 -32.44 -10.00
N GLU A 134 16.83 -31.13 -10.22
CA GLU A 134 17.78 -30.40 -11.07
C GLU A 134 19.19 -30.50 -10.48
N VAL A 135 20.18 -30.82 -11.31
CA VAL A 135 21.58 -30.99 -10.89
C VAL A 135 22.48 -29.91 -11.46
N ASP A 136 22.14 -29.35 -12.62
CA ASP A 136 22.93 -28.26 -13.21
C ASP A 136 22.72 -26.96 -12.42
N PRO A 137 23.80 -26.32 -11.92
CA PRO A 137 23.66 -25.10 -11.13
C PRO A 137 23.03 -23.93 -11.88
N LEU A 138 23.30 -23.80 -13.18
CA LEU A 138 22.75 -22.70 -13.99
C LEU A 138 21.27 -22.94 -14.27
N GLU A 139 20.89 -24.13 -14.73
CA GLU A 139 19.48 -24.48 -14.97
C GLU A 139 18.64 -24.35 -13.69
N LYS A 140 19.24 -24.67 -12.53
CA LYS A 140 18.59 -24.47 -11.22
C LYS A 140 18.37 -22.99 -10.89
N LEU A 141 19.33 -22.12 -11.17
CA LEU A 141 19.18 -20.67 -11.01
C LEU A 141 18.13 -20.11 -11.98
N GLU A 142 18.11 -20.57 -13.23
CA GLU A 142 17.11 -20.20 -14.24
C GLU A 142 15.69 -20.63 -13.82
N LEU A 143 15.56 -21.82 -13.23
CA LEU A 143 14.29 -22.31 -12.69
C LEU A 143 13.81 -21.44 -11.52
N ILE A 144 14.69 -21.07 -10.60
CA ILE A 144 14.36 -20.16 -9.49
C ILE A 144 13.93 -18.79 -10.01
N ASP A 145 14.67 -18.21 -10.96
CA ASP A 145 14.32 -16.92 -11.57
C ASP A 145 12.96 -16.98 -12.25
N THR A 146 12.70 -18.05 -13.00
CA THR A 146 11.41 -18.27 -13.68
C THR A 146 10.27 -18.36 -12.68
N ILE A 147 10.41 -19.15 -11.61
CA ILE A 147 9.40 -19.29 -10.55
C ILE A 147 9.11 -17.95 -9.86
N GLN A 148 10.15 -17.18 -9.55
CA GLN A 148 10.00 -15.86 -8.93
C GLN A 148 9.28 -14.88 -9.84
N ARG A 149 9.70 -14.77 -11.10
CA ARG A 149 9.11 -13.85 -12.07
C ARG A 149 7.69 -14.23 -12.47
N LEU A 150 7.32 -15.50 -12.38
CA LEU A 150 5.94 -15.96 -12.57
C LEU A 150 5.05 -15.75 -11.32
N GLY A 151 5.59 -15.19 -10.24
CA GLY A 151 4.82 -14.90 -9.02
C GLY A 151 4.51 -16.13 -8.18
N LEU A 152 5.24 -17.22 -8.36
CA LEU A 152 5.03 -18.50 -7.66
C LEU A 152 5.95 -18.70 -6.45
N SER A 153 6.86 -17.76 -6.19
CA SER A 153 7.92 -17.90 -5.17
C SER A 153 7.43 -18.21 -3.77
N TYR A 154 6.25 -17.73 -3.38
CA TYR A 154 5.70 -17.93 -2.04
C TYR A 154 5.33 -19.40 -1.75
N ASP A 155 5.12 -20.23 -2.78
CA ASP A 155 4.86 -21.66 -2.61
C ASP A 155 6.13 -22.51 -2.47
N PHE A 156 7.29 -21.94 -2.82
CA PHE A 156 8.59 -22.63 -2.91
C PHE A 156 9.67 -21.94 -2.06
N GLY A 157 9.28 -21.13 -1.09
CA GLY A 157 10.20 -20.25 -0.35
C GLY A 157 11.30 -21.02 0.40
N ASP A 158 10.96 -22.16 0.99
CA ASP A 158 11.91 -23.00 1.74
C ASP A 158 12.90 -23.70 0.80
N GLU A 159 12.41 -24.23 -0.33
CA GLU A 159 13.21 -24.86 -1.37
C GLU A 159 14.21 -23.87 -1.98
N ILE A 160 13.72 -22.69 -2.40
CA ILE A 160 14.55 -21.62 -2.97
C ILE A 160 15.63 -21.20 -1.98
N LYS A 161 15.26 -20.93 -0.72
CA LYS A 161 16.19 -20.52 0.33
C LYS A 161 17.26 -21.58 0.58
N LYS A 162 16.89 -22.86 0.63
CA LYS A 162 17.82 -23.98 0.82
C LYS A 162 18.80 -24.07 -0.35
N ILE A 163 18.31 -23.96 -1.59
CA ILE A 163 19.13 -24.04 -2.80
C ILE A 163 20.14 -22.88 -2.84
N LEU A 164 19.68 -21.63 -2.69
CA LEU A 164 20.55 -20.46 -2.74
C LEU A 164 21.58 -20.45 -1.60
N LYS A 165 21.21 -20.95 -0.42
CA LYS A 165 22.15 -21.16 0.68
C LYS A 165 23.26 -22.15 0.33
N ASN A 166 22.93 -23.27 -0.31
CA ASN A 166 23.92 -24.25 -0.74
C ASN A 166 24.86 -23.64 -1.79
N ILE A 167 24.32 -22.98 -2.81
CA ILE A 167 25.11 -22.28 -3.85
C ILE A 167 26.05 -21.25 -3.21
N SER A 168 25.55 -20.45 -2.25
CA SER A 168 26.36 -19.46 -1.53
C SER A 168 27.50 -20.08 -0.72
N ILE A 169 27.30 -21.26 -0.12
CA ILE A 169 28.35 -21.97 0.63
C ILE A 169 29.35 -22.57 -0.35
N ASP A 170 28.87 -23.22 -1.41
CA ASP A 170 29.71 -23.88 -2.40
C ASP A 170 30.55 -22.88 -3.19
N ARG A 171 30.15 -21.61 -3.30
CA ARG A 171 31.01 -20.54 -3.83
C ARG A 171 32.31 -20.35 -3.05
N SER A 172 32.29 -20.61 -1.74
CA SER A 172 33.48 -20.53 -0.89
C SER A 172 34.44 -21.72 -1.07
N THR A 173 33.98 -22.80 -1.71
CA THR A 173 34.75 -24.05 -1.86
C THR A 173 34.99 -24.47 -3.31
N THR A 174 34.01 -24.35 -4.22
CA THR A 174 34.01 -25.02 -5.53
C THR A 174 32.82 -24.63 -6.45
N ILE A 175 32.65 -23.37 -6.85
CA ILE A 175 31.83 -23.09 -8.06
C ILE A 175 32.56 -22.09 -8.97
N ALA A 176 33.28 -22.66 -9.93
CA ALA A 176 33.62 -22.02 -11.18
C ALA A 176 32.77 -22.71 -12.25
N TRP A 177 31.57 -22.19 -12.54
CA TRP A 177 31.17 -22.24 -13.95
C TRP A 177 32.19 -21.40 -14.72
N ASP A 178 32.31 -21.64 -16.03
CA ASP A 178 33.37 -21.03 -16.84
C ASP A 178 33.49 -19.54 -16.48
N LYS A 179 34.65 -19.09 -15.99
CA LYS A 179 34.84 -17.70 -15.48
C LYS A 179 34.55 -16.64 -16.55
N ASP A 180 34.26 -17.11 -17.76
CA ASP A 180 33.94 -16.36 -18.96
C ASP A 180 32.42 -16.29 -19.26
N ASN A 181 31.53 -16.86 -18.43
CA ASN A 181 30.07 -16.75 -18.60
C ASN A 181 29.47 -15.57 -17.80
N LEU A 182 29.27 -14.44 -18.48
CA LEU A 182 28.68 -13.23 -17.89
C LEU A 182 27.25 -13.45 -17.41
N TYR A 183 26.45 -14.16 -18.20
CA TYR A 183 25.05 -14.44 -17.90
C TYR A 183 24.88 -15.19 -16.58
N ALA A 184 25.59 -16.30 -16.42
CA ALA A 184 25.55 -17.10 -15.19
C ALA A 184 26.00 -16.26 -13.98
N THR A 185 27.08 -15.46 -14.14
CA THR A 185 27.63 -14.62 -13.04
C THR A 185 26.65 -13.60 -12.55
N ALA A 186 26.01 -12.91 -13.49
CA ALA A 186 25.04 -11.90 -13.15
C ALA A 186 23.76 -12.51 -12.53
N LEU A 187 23.30 -13.66 -13.03
CA LEU A 187 22.12 -14.34 -12.50
C LEU A 187 22.33 -14.83 -11.05
N GLU A 188 23.45 -15.52 -10.77
CA GLU A 188 23.75 -15.96 -9.40
C GLU A 188 23.93 -14.77 -8.46
N PHE A 189 24.67 -13.74 -8.89
CA PHE A 189 24.89 -12.54 -8.10
C PHE A 189 23.57 -11.89 -7.69
N ARG A 190 22.66 -11.70 -8.66
CA ARG A 190 21.35 -11.11 -8.45
C ARG A 190 20.52 -11.92 -7.47
N LEU A 191 20.35 -13.22 -7.73
CA LEU A 191 19.54 -14.10 -6.89
C LEU A 191 20.09 -14.23 -5.47
N LEU A 192 21.41 -14.31 -5.31
CA LEU A 192 22.04 -14.36 -3.99
C LEU A 192 21.81 -13.06 -3.22
N ARG A 193 22.09 -11.89 -3.81
CA ARG A 193 21.90 -10.60 -3.13
C ARG A 193 20.44 -10.33 -2.80
N GLN A 194 19.52 -10.63 -3.71
CA GLN A 194 18.09 -10.52 -3.48
C GLN A 194 17.62 -11.33 -2.26
N HIS A 195 18.28 -12.46 -1.98
CA HIS A 195 18.02 -13.33 -0.82
C HIS A 195 18.93 -13.04 0.39
N GLY A 196 19.58 -11.87 0.41
CA GLY A 196 20.37 -11.40 1.55
C GLY A 196 21.76 -12.03 1.69
N HIS A 197 22.22 -12.80 0.70
CA HIS A 197 23.58 -13.34 0.69
C HIS A 197 24.58 -12.25 0.30
N LYS A 198 25.68 -12.17 1.05
CA LYS A 198 26.76 -11.22 0.77
C LYS A 198 27.63 -11.73 -0.36
N VAL A 199 27.56 -11.05 -1.50
CA VAL A 199 28.39 -11.30 -2.68
C VAL A 199 29.11 -10.00 -3.04
N ASN A 200 30.44 -10.02 -3.19
CA ASN A 200 31.23 -8.84 -3.57
C ASN A 200 31.15 -8.59 -5.09
N GLN A 201 31.09 -7.32 -5.53
CA GLN A 201 31.19 -6.92 -6.94
C GLN A 201 32.42 -7.47 -7.69
N ASP A 202 33.52 -7.80 -6.98
CA ASP A 202 34.77 -8.33 -7.54
C ASP A 202 34.60 -9.58 -8.40
N VAL A 203 33.46 -10.27 -8.24
CA VAL A 203 33.08 -11.42 -9.07
C VAL A 203 32.92 -11.04 -10.55
N PHE A 204 32.72 -9.75 -10.84
CA PHE A 204 32.66 -9.24 -12.20
C PHE A 204 34.00 -8.79 -12.77
N ALA A 205 35.08 -8.78 -11.97
CA ALA A 205 36.40 -8.29 -12.40
C ALA A 205 36.94 -9.03 -13.64
N CYS A 206 36.62 -10.32 -13.80
CA CYS A 206 37.02 -11.09 -14.98
C CYS A 206 36.33 -10.66 -16.28
N PHE A 207 35.23 -9.89 -16.21
CA PHE A 207 34.53 -9.33 -17.37
C PHE A 207 34.94 -7.89 -17.69
N MET A 208 35.84 -7.30 -16.89
CA MET A 208 36.31 -5.94 -17.06
C MET A 208 37.67 -5.88 -17.77
N ASP A 209 37.90 -4.81 -18.53
CA ASP A 209 39.20 -4.47 -19.12
C ASP A 209 40.12 -3.77 -18.12
N ASP A 210 41.35 -3.46 -18.53
CA ASP A 210 42.37 -2.82 -17.67
C ASP A 210 41.98 -1.41 -17.19
N VAL A 211 40.95 -0.80 -17.81
CA VAL A 211 40.42 0.52 -17.47
C VAL A 211 39.13 0.40 -16.62
N GLY A 212 38.67 -0.83 -16.34
CA GLY A 212 37.49 -1.11 -15.53
C GLY A 212 36.16 -1.07 -16.29
N ASN A 213 36.17 -1.10 -17.63
CA ASN A 213 34.96 -1.19 -18.46
C ASN A 213 34.66 -2.64 -18.85
N ILE A 214 33.41 -2.94 -19.21
CA ILE A 214 33.04 -4.24 -19.78
C ILE A 214 33.92 -4.52 -21.01
N LYS A 215 34.55 -5.70 -21.07
CA LYS A 215 35.39 -6.14 -22.18
C LYS A 215 34.63 -6.05 -23.51
N ALA A 216 35.28 -5.51 -24.54
CA ALA A 216 34.69 -5.36 -25.87
C ALA A 216 34.21 -6.69 -26.50
N SER A 217 34.81 -7.82 -26.11
CA SER A 217 34.38 -9.17 -26.53
C SER A 217 32.96 -9.52 -26.08
N LEU A 218 32.43 -8.85 -25.05
CA LEU A 218 31.10 -9.09 -24.48
C LEU A 218 30.03 -8.14 -25.03
N TYR A 219 30.38 -7.21 -25.93
CA TYR A 219 29.45 -6.18 -26.44
C TYR A 219 28.29 -6.73 -27.27
N GLN A 220 28.34 -8.01 -27.63
CA GLN A 220 27.28 -8.71 -28.37
C GLN A 220 26.63 -9.84 -27.55
N ASP A 221 27.07 -10.08 -26.31
CA ASP A 221 26.42 -10.99 -25.38
C ASP A 221 25.22 -10.29 -24.72
N TYR A 222 24.15 -10.06 -25.50
CA TYR A 222 23.00 -9.30 -25.02
C TYR A 222 22.24 -10.01 -23.88
N LYS A 223 22.27 -11.35 -23.80
CA LYS A 223 21.69 -12.11 -22.67
C LYS A 223 22.50 -11.88 -21.40
N GLY A 224 23.83 -11.92 -21.48
CA GLY A 224 24.74 -11.59 -20.38
C GLY A 224 24.64 -10.13 -19.95
N LEU A 225 24.64 -9.19 -20.90
CA LEU A 225 24.51 -7.75 -20.64
C LEU A 225 23.19 -7.40 -19.96
N LEU A 226 22.07 -8.01 -20.38
CA LEU A 226 20.77 -7.85 -19.72
C LEU A 226 20.83 -8.29 -18.25
N ASN A 227 21.39 -9.47 -17.99
CA ASN A 227 21.46 -9.96 -16.61
C ASN A 227 22.45 -9.15 -15.77
N LEU A 228 23.56 -8.67 -16.34
CA LEU A 228 24.48 -7.75 -15.67
C LEU A 228 23.79 -6.43 -15.31
N TYR A 229 23.01 -5.88 -16.25
CA TYR A 229 22.21 -4.68 -16.00
C TYR A 229 21.22 -4.93 -14.84
N GLU A 230 20.46 -6.02 -14.84
CA GLU A 230 19.54 -6.34 -13.74
C GLU A 230 20.26 -6.56 -12.40
N ALA A 231 21.37 -7.30 -12.42
CA ALA A 231 22.21 -7.55 -11.25
C ALA A 231 22.76 -6.26 -10.64
N SER A 232 23.11 -5.29 -11.49
CA SER A 232 23.72 -4.03 -11.05
C SER A 232 22.78 -3.20 -10.17
N TYR A 233 21.46 -3.35 -10.25
CA TYR A 233 20.52 -2.62 -9.37
C TYR A 233 20.53 -3.10 -7.92
N HIS A 234 21.21 -4.20 -7.61
CA HIS A 234 21.49 -4.65 -6.25
C HIS A 234 22.77 -4.04 -5.66
N LEU A 235 23.38 -3.05 -6.33
CA LEU A 235 24.61 -2.40 -5.86
C LEU A 235 24.40 -1.67 -4.51
N LEU A 236 25.49 -1.61 -3.74
CA LEU A 236 25.63 -0.89 -2.48
C LEU A 236 26.42 0.42 -2.71
N GLU A 237 26.47 1.30 -1.71
CA GLU A 237 27.26 2.53 -1.79
C GLU A 237 28.77 2.19 -1.90
N GLY A 238 29.47 2.88 -2.80
CA GLY A 238 30.88 2.63 -3.09
C GLY A 238 31.18 1.52 -4.12
N GLU A 239 30.17 0.82 -4.62
CA GLU A 239 30.34 -0.21 -5.65
C GLU A 239 30.44 0.35 -7.08
N THR A 240 31.51 1.10 -7.31
CA THR A 240 31.77 1.82 -8.58
C THR A 240 31.92 0.91 -9.81
N MET A 241 32.34 -0.36 -9.64
CA MET A 241 32.44 -1.29 -10.76
C MET A 241 31.05 -1.63 -11.31
N LEU A 242 30.08 -1.89 -10.43
CA LEU A 242 28.70 -2.16 -10.82
C LEU A 242 28.03 -0.91 -11.40
N GLU A 243 28.31 0.26 -10.85
CA GLU A 243 27.84 1.54 -11.36
C GLU A 243 28.26 1.73 -12.84
N ASN A 244 29.56 1.60 -13.13
CA ASN A 244 30.10 1.76 -14.48
C ASN A 244 29.57 0.67 -15.43
N ALA A 245 29.48 -0.57 -14.93
CA ALA A 245 28.94 -1.70 -15.68
C ALA A 245 27.48 -1.46 -16.06
N ARG A 246 26.65 -0.94 -15.15
CA ARG A 246 25.24 -0.58 -15.38
C ARG A 246 25.11 0.41 -16.52
N GLU A 247 25.88 1.50 -16.48
CA GLU A 247 25.82 2.53 -17.52
C GLU A 247 26.21 2.01 -18.89
N LEU A 248 27.29 1.22 -18.98
CA LEU A 248 27.76 0.67 -20.25
C LEU A 248 26.81 -0.41 -20.77
N ALA A 249 26.32 -1.31 -19.92
CA ALA A 249 25.32 -2.30 -20.29
C ALA A 249 24.05 -1.63 -20.81
N ALA A 250 23.54 -0.59 -20.12
CA ALA A 250 22.38 0.17 -20.58
C ALA A 250 22.59 0.81 -21.96
N LYS A 251 23.79 1.36 -22.23
CA LYS A 251 24.15 1.93 -23.56
C LYS A 251 24.14 0.85 -24.66
N LEU A 252 24.72 -0.31 -24.39
CA LEU A 252 24.78 -1.43 -25.33
C LEU A 252 23.39 -2.05 -25.59
N LEU A 253 22.57 -2.20 -24.54
CA LEU A 253 21.19 -2.68 -24.64
C LEU A 253 20.29 -1.70 -25.42
N LYS A 254 20.45 -0.38 -25.21
CA LYS A 254 19.77 0.64 -26.04
C LYS A 254 20.19 0.58 -27.50
N LYS A 255 21.43 0.19 -27.79
CA LYS A 255 21.90 -0.05 -29.17
C LYS A 255 21.23 -1.31 -29.75
N PHE A 256 21.18 -2.39 -28.99
CA PHE A 256 20.49 -3.62 -29.37
C PHE A 256 19.01 -3.39 -29.75
N LEU A 257 18.29 -2.54 -29.01
CA LEU A 257 16.88 -2.23 -29.34
C LEU A 257 16.71 -1.51 -30.69
N LYS A 258 17.73 -0.81 -31.17
CA LYS A 258 17.72 -0.08 -32.46
C LYS A 258 18.18 -0.94 -33.64
N GLU A 259 18.84 -2.06 -33.37
CA GLU A 259 19.30 -3.00 -34.38
C GLU A 259 18.14 -3.92 -34.79
N ASN A 260 18.06 -4.27 -36.08
CA ASN A 260 17.05 -5.22 -36.55
C ASN A 260 17.46 -6.63 -36.15
N ASN A 261 16.88 -7.16 -35.07
CA ASN A 261 17.29 -8.40 -34.44
C ASN A 261 16.21 -9.48 -34.55
N ASP A 262 16.63 -10.70 -34.92
CA ASP A 262 15.72 -11.85 -35.05
C ASP A 262 15.25 -12.41 -33.70
N ASN A 263 15.92 -12.06 -32.60
CA ASN A 263 15.56 -12.51 -31.25
C ASN A 263 14.52 -11.58 -30.59
N GLN A 264 13.27 -11.68 -31.06
CA GLN A 264 12.15 -10.88 -30.55
C GLN A 264 11.89 -11.10 -29.05
N TYR A 265 12.11 -12.32 -28.54
CA TYR A 265 11.92 -12.62 -27.12
C TYR A 265 12.89 -11.84 -26.23
N LEU A 266 14.18 -11.86 -26.56
CA LEU A 266 15.19 -11.07 -25.86
C LEU A 266 14.96 -9.56 -26.03
N TRP A 267 14.55 -9.12 -27.22
CA TRP A 267 14.21 -7.72 -27.48
C TRP A 267 13.16 -7.20 -26.50
N MET A 268 12.07 -7.94 -26.30
CA MET A 268 11.01 -7.57 -25.36
C MET A 268 11.49 -7.58 -23.90
N LEU A 269 12.34 -8.53 -23.52
CA LEU A 269 12.96 -8.55 -22.18
C LEU A 269 13.86 -7.33 -21.94
N VAL A 270 14.63 -6.92 -22.95
CA VAL A 270 15.52 -5.75 -22.86
C VAL A 270 14.73 -4.45 -22.83
N GLU A 271 13.68 -4.31 -23.65
CA GLU A 271 12.80 -3.15 -23.62
C GLU A 271 12.18 -2.96 -22.22
N HIS A 272 11.64 -4.05 -21.67
CA HIS A 272 11.05 -4.05 -20.33
C HIS A 272 12.08 -3.71 -19.24
N ALA A 273 13.27 -4.31 -19.25
CA ALA A 273 14.29 -4.00 -18.25
C ALA A 273 14.78 -2.54 -18.29
N LEU A 274 14.89 -1.95 -19.49
CA LEU A 274 15.31 -0.56 -19.66
C LEU A 274 14.23 0.45 -19.28
N GLU A 275 12.97 0.05 -19.26
CA GLU A 275 11.84 0.85 -18.79
C GLU A 275 11.85 0.98 -17.26
N LEU A 276 12.03 -0.15 -16.56
CA LEU A 276 12.24 -0.23 -15.11
C LEU A 276 12.95 -1.57 -14.81
N PRO A 277 14.03 -1.60 -14.02
CA PRO A 277 14.74 -2.84 -13.72
C PRO A 277 13.91 -3.75 -12.81
N LEU A 278 14.12 -5.06 -12.91
CA LEU A 278 13.41 -6.09 -12.16
C LEU A 278 13.45 -5.86 -10.64
N HIS A 279 14.57 -5.41 -10.09
CA HIS A 279 14.70 -5.12 -8.65
C HIS A 279 13.75 -4.02 -8.16
N TRP A 280 13.34 -3.11 -9.05
CA TRP A 280 12.42 -2.00 -8.76
C TRP A 280 10.98 -2.29 -9.18
N ARG A 281 10.70 -3.47 -9.75
CA ARG A 281 9.35 -3.89 -10.15
C ARG A 281 8.63 -4.62 -9.03
N ILE A 282 7.32 -4.42 -8.97
CA ILE A 282 6.45 -5.15 -8.04
C ILE A 282 6.24 -6.59 -8.54
N PRO A 283 6.52 -7.62 -7.72
CA PRO A 283 6.45 -9.01 -8.16
C PRO A 283 5.11 -9.42 -8.77
N ARG A 284 3.99 -8.94 -8.22
CA ARG A 284 2.65 -9.32 -8.71
C ARG A 284 2.35 -8.78 -10.11
N PHE A 285 2.86 -7.59 -10.44
CA PHE A 285 2.69 -7.00 -11.77
C PHE A 285 3.66 -7.61 -12.77
N GLU A 286 4.90 -7.84 -12.35
CA GLU A 286 5.87 -8.59 -13.15
C GLU A 286 5.31 -9.96 -13.51
N ALA A 287 4.67 -10.67 -12.57
CA ALA A 287 4.05 -11.96 -12.85
C ALA A 287 3.02 -11.90 -13.98
N ARG A 288 2.16 -10.88 -14.02
CA ARG A 288 1.17 -10.76 -15.09
C ARG A 288 1.83 -10.63 -16.45
N TRP A 289 2.79 -9.72 -16.57
CA TRP A 289 3.52 -9.48 -17.81
C TRP A 289 4.39 -10.69 -18.19
N PHE A 290 5.05 -11.29 -17.22
CA PHE A 290 5.99 -12.38 -17.44
C PHE A 290 5.30 -13.69 -17.80
N ILE A 291 4.06 -13.94 -17.36
CA ILE A 291 3.25 -15.07 -17.85
C ILE A 291 3.08 -14.98 -19.38
N ASP A 292 2.67 -13.82 -19.89
CA ASP A 292 2.47 -13.61 -21.33
C ASP A 292 3.77 -13.69 -22.12
N MET A 293 4.88 -13.28 -21.50
CA MET A 293 6.21 -13.43 -22.07
C MET A 293 6.66 -14.89 -22.08
N TYR A 294 6.56 -15.59 -20.95
CA TYR A 294 6.99 -16.98 -20.80
C TYR A 294 6.20 -17.90 -21.74
N GLU A 295 4.93 -17.61 -22.01
CA GLU A 295 4.15 -18.31 -23.04
C GLU A 295 4.79 -18.23 -24.45
N LYS A 296 5.42 -17.10 -24.79
CA LYS A 296 6.12 -16.90 -26.07
C LYS A 296 7.49 -17.58 -26.11
N ASN A 297 8.03 -17.99 -24.96
CA ASN A 297 9.30 -18.71 -24.92
C ASN A 297 9.14 -20.09 -25.60
N LYS A 298 10.07 -20.43 -26.50
CA LYS A 298 10.13 -21.71 -27.19
C LYS A 298 10.56 -22.86 -26.27
N GLU A 299 11.32 -22.54 -25.22
CA GLU A 299 11.87 -23.48 -24.25
C GLU A 299 11.03 -23.55 -22.97
N LYS A 300 9.82 -22.97 -22.97
CA LYS A 300 8.96 -22.95 -21.78
C LYS A 300 8.64 -24.36 -21.28
N ASN A 301 8.62 -24.50 -19.97
CA ASN A 301 8.04 -25.65 -19.30
C ASN A 301 6.51 -25.47 -19.18
N PRO A 302 5.70 -26.34 -19.81
CA PRO A 302 4.24 -26.20 -19.82
C PRO A 302 3.61 -26.41 -18.43
N ILE A 303 4.22 -27.22 -17.56
CA ILE A 303 3.72 -27.47 -16.20
C ILE A 303 3.84 -26.19 -15.36
N ILE A 304 4.98 -25.50 -15.46
CA ILE A 304 5.21 -24.24 -14.76
C ILE A 304 4.27 -23.14 -15.29
N LEU A 305 4.08 -23.06 -16.60
CA LEU A 305 3.16 -22.07 -17.19
C LEU A 305 1.71 -22.32 -16.77
N GLU A 306 1.25 -23.57 -16.81
CA GLU A 306 -0.11 -23.92 -16.36
C GLU A 306 -0.30 -23.57 -14.87
N LEU A 307 0.68 -23.89 -14.02
CA LEU A 307 0.66 -23.52 -12.62
C LEU A 307 0.57 -22.01 -12.43
N ALA A 308 1.40 -21.23 -13.14
CA ALA A 308 1.43 -19.78 -13.04
C ALA A 308 0.09 -19.15 -13.41
N ILE A 309 -0.54 -19.59 -14.50
CA ILE A 309 -1.85 -19.09 -14.94
C ILE A 309 -2.93 -19.42 -13.90
N LEU A 310 -2.95 -20.68 -13.44
CA LEU A 310 -3.95 -21.17 -12.51
C LEU A 310 -3.84 -20.47 -11.15
N ASP A 311 -2.62 -20.36 -10.63
CA ASP A 311 -2.32 -19.67 -9.38
C ASP A 311 -2.65 -18.18 -9.48
N TYR A 312 -2.28 -17.52 -10.58
CA TYR A 312 -2.60 -16.11 -10.80
C TYR A 312 -4.11 -15.86 -10.72
N ASN A 313 -4.93 -16.71 -11.37
CA ASN A 313 -6.38 -16.60 -11.35
C ASN A 313 -6.99 -16.89 -9.97
N ILE A 314 -6.48 -17.89 -9.24
CA ILE A 314 -6.91 -18.18 -7.86
C ILE A 314 -6.65 -16.95 -6.97
N VAL A 315 -5.44 -16.40 -7.02
CA VAL A 315 -5.05 -15.23 -6.21
C VAL A 315 -5.84 -13.99 -6.64
N GLN A 316 -6.13 -13.81 -7.93
CA GLN A 316 -7.01 -12.73 -8.40
C GLN A 316 -8.40 -12.81 -7.75
N SER A 317 -9.00 -14.01 -7.66
CA SER A 317 -10.27 -14.19 -6.96
C SER A 317 -10.17 -13.88 -5.46
N MET A 318 -9.02 -14.12 -4.82
CA MET A 318 -8.80 -13.75 -3.42
C MET A 318 -8.76 -12.23 -3.25
N HIS A 319 -8.09 -11.54 -4.19
CA HIS A 319 -8.10 -10.07 -4.22
C HIS A 319 -9.49 -9.50 -4.47
N GLN A 320 -10.32 -10.14 -5.32
CA GLN A 320 -11.71 -9.73 -5.52
C GLN A 320 -12.53 -9.85 -4.23
N ASP A 321 -12.30 -10.87 -3.41
CA ASP A 321 -12.92 -10.98 -2.07
C ASP A 321 -12.53 -9.84 -1.14
N ASP A 322 -11.23 -9.52 -1.08
CA ASP A 322 -10.73 -8.40 -0.29
C ASP A 322 -11.30 -7.06 -0.78
N LEU A 323 -11.37 -6.88 -2.10
CA LEU A 323 -11.88 -5.69 -2.75
C LEU A 323 -13.38 -5.48 -2.50
N ARG A 324 -14.19 -6.54 -2.55
CA ARG A 324 -15.62 -6.50 -2.19
C ARG A 324 -15.80 -6.09 -0.73
N TYR A 325 -14.96 -6.59 0.17
CA TYR A 325 -15.02 -6.20 1.57
C TYR A 325 -14.74 -4.71 1.77
N VAL A 326 -13.66 -4.18 1.19
CA VAL A 326 -13.29 -2.76 1.36
C VAL A 326 -14.23 -1.81 0.62
N SER A 327 -14.79 -2.21 -0.52
CA SER A 327 -15.79 -1.39 -1.22
C SER A 327 -17.13 -1.33 -0.49
N ALA A 328 -17.54 -2.40 0.20
CA ALA A 328 -18.69 -2.35 1.09
C ALA A 328 -18.44 -1.36 2.24
N TRP A 329 -17.29 -1.45 2.91
CA TRP A 329 -16.89 -0.52 3.96
C TRP A 329 -16.85 0.94 3.47
N TRP A 330 -16.28 1.19 2.29
CA TRP A 330 -16.18 2.54 1.74
C TRP A 330 -17.56 3.16 1.47
N LYS A 331 -18.48 2.38 0.88
CA LYS A 331 -19.87 2.80 0.65
C LYS A 331 -20.63 3.06 1.95
N GLU A 332 -20.41 2.24 2.98
CA GLU A 332 -21.04 2.41 4.29
C GLU A 332 -20.54 3.67 5.01
N LEU A 333 -19.25 3.97 4.88
CA LEU A 333 -18.64 5.18 5.44
C LEU A 333 -19.19 6.44 4.78
N GLY A 334 -19.46 6.39 3.46
CA GLY A 334 -20.15 7.44 2.71
C GLY A 334 -19.36 8.75 2.59
N LEU A 335 -18.02 8.69 2.71
CA LEU A 335 -17.16 9.86 2.57
C LEU A 335 -17.09 10.36 1.13
N ASP A 336 -17.18 9.47 0.14
CA ASP A 336 -17.29 9.79 -1.30
C ASP A 336 -18.32 10.91 -1.58
N LYS A 337 -19.48 10.84 -0.92
CA LYS A 337 -20.57 11.81 -1.09
C LYS A 337 -20.47 13.02 -0.16
N ARG A 338 -19.88 12.85 1.02
CA ARG A 338 -19.81 13.90 2.06
C ARG A 338 -18.56 14.76 1.96
N MET A 339 -17.53 14.27 1.28
CA MET A 339 -16.25 14.92 1.00
C MET A 339 -16.05 15.04 -0.51
N SER A 340 -17.01 15.62 -1.22
CA SER A 340 -16.96 15.72 -2.69
C SER A 340 -15.78 16.57 -3.23
N PHE A 341 -15.02 17.21 -2.34
CA PHE A 341 -13.78 17.93 -2.69
C PHE A 341 -12.55 17.02 -2.70
N ALA A 342 -12.63 15.83 -2.12
CA ALA A 342 -11.54 14.89 -1.96
C ALA A 342 -11.63 13.76 -2.99
N ARG A 343 -10.49 13.14 -3.28
CA ARG A 343 -10.33 12.04 -4.23
C ARG A 343 -11.05 10.78 -3.75
N ASP A 344 -11.87 10.20 -4.63
CA ASP A 344 -12.44 8.86 -4.46
C ASP A 344 -11.63 7.85 -5.28
N ARG A 345 -10.60 7.27 -4.67
CA ARG A 345 -9.59 6.41 -5.32
C ARG A 345 -9.46 5.05 -4.64
N LEU A 346 -10.58 4.42 -4.31
CA LEU A 346 -10.58 3.16 -3.56
C LEU A 346 -9.81 2.06 -4.32
N MET A 347 -9.95 1.99 -5.64
CA MET A 347 -9.30 0.96 -6.47
C MET A 347 -7.79 1.13 -6.51
N GLU A 348 -7.31 2.37 -6.59
CA GLU A 348 -5.89 2.73 -6.59
C GLU A 348 -5.29 2.51 -5.19
N ASN A 349 -6.04 2.83 -4.13
CA ASN A 349 -5.66 2.50 -2.75
C ASN A 349 -5.57 0.97 -2.52
N PHE A 350 -6.47 0.19 -3.14
CA PHE A 350 -6.41 -1.27 -3.11
C PHE A 350 -5.24 -1.81 -3.93
N LEU A 351 -4.98 -1.23 -5.11
CA LEU A 351 -3.83 -1.54 -5.96
C LEU A 351 -2.51 -1.34 -5.19
N TRP A 352 -2.40 -0.23 -4.47
CA TRP A 352 -1.26 0.07 -3.61
C TRP A 352 -1.08 -1.01 -2.54
N SER A 353 -2.17 -1.39 -1.87
CA SER A 353 -2.17 -2.40 -0.80
C SER A 353 -1.77 -3.79 -1.30
N VAL A 354 -2.25 -4.20 -2.49
CA VAL A 354 -1.88 -5.47 -3.13
C VAL A 354 -0.41 -5.48 -3.56
N GLY A 355 0.09 -4.35 -4.06
CA GLY A 355 1.49 -4.23 -4.45
C GLY A 355 2.45 -4.36 -3.27
N MET A 356 2.06 -3.89 -2.08
CA MET A 356 2.83 -4.02 -0.84
C MET A 356 2.70 -5.39 -0.17
N ILE A 357 1.48 -5.91 -0.08
CA ILE A 357 1.18 -7.14 0.67
C ILE A 357 0.88 -8.25 -0.35
N ILE A 358 1.95 -8.72 -0.99
CA ILE A 358 1.90 -9.67 -2.11
C ILE A 358 1.46 -11.09 -1.70
N SER A 359 1.63 -11.46 -0.43
CA SER A 359 1.28 -12.79 0.07
C SER A 359 -0.22 -13.02 -0.04
N PRO A 360 -0.71 -14.01 -0.81
CA PRO A 360 -2.15 -14.21 -1.03
C PRO A 360 -2.93 -14.38 0.27
N GLN A 361 -2.31 -14.96 1.30
CA GLN A 361 -2.99 -15.33 2.53
C GLN A 361 -3.22 -14.16 3.49
N ASN A 362 -2.54 -13.02 3.27
CA ASN A 362 -2.69 -11.84 4.10
C ASN A 362 -3.80 -10.89 3.59
N GLY A 363 -5.00 -11.42 3.36
CA GLY A 363 -6.15 -10.61 2.94
C GLY A 363 -6.61 -9.60 3.99
N LYS A 364 -6.49 -9.96 5.28
CA LYS A 364 -6.77 -9.02 6.39
C LYS A 364 -5.85 -7.79 6.33
N GLY A 365 -4.55 -8.00 6.12
CA GLY A 365 -3.57 -6.94 5.97
C GLY A 365 -3.91 -6.00 4.81
N ARG A 366 -4.20 -6.55 3.62
CA ARG A 366 -4.62 -5.75 2.45
C ARG A 366 -5.86 -4.90 2.72
N ARG A 367 -6.88 -5.47 3.37
CA ARG A 367 -8.10 -4.74 3.71
C ARG A 367 -7.82 -3.59 4.67
N ILE A 368 -7.05 -3.83 5.72
CA ILE A 368 -6.65 -2.78 6.69
C ILE A 368 -5.85 -1.69 5.97
N GLN A 369 -4.86 -2.07 5.17
CA GLN A 369 -4.02 -1.12 4.44
C GLN A 369 -4.84 -0.25 3.49
N THR A 370 -5.80 -0.84 2.77
CA THR A 370 -6.66 -0.09 1.84
C THR A 370 -7.52 0.94 2.58
N LYS A 371 -8.08 0.56 3.74
CA LYS A 371 -8.84 1.49 4.60
C LYS A 371 -7.97 2.66 5.05
N VAL A 372 -6.75 2.36 5.50
CA VAL A 372 -5.77 3.36 5.96
C VAL A 372 -5.39 4.30 4.83
N ASN A 373 -5.02 3.79 3.66
CA ASN A 373 -4.65 4.61 2.50
C ASN A 373 -5.81 5.50 2.03
N SER A 374 -7.04 4.98 2.07
CA SER A 374 -8.24 5.77 1.74
C SER A 374 -8.45 6.93 2.73
N LEU A 375 -8.23 6.70 4.03
CA LEU A 375 -8.31 7.75 5.05
C LEU A 375 -7.18 8.77 4.90
N ILE A 376 -5.95 8.33 4.61
CA ILE A 376 -4.81 9.20 4.30
C ILE A 376 -5.16 10.13 3.14
N THR A 377 -5.71 9.60 2.06
CA THR A 377 -6.09 10.36 0.85
C THR A 377 -7.07 11.49 1.18
N ILE A 378 -8.14 11.18 1.93
CA ILE A 378 -9.13 12.17 2.32
C ILE A 378 -8.53 13.24 3.23
N ILE A 379 -7.69 12.84 4.18
CA ILE A 379 -7.06 13.78 5.12
C ILE A 379 -6.06 14.67 4.38
N ASP A 380 -5.29 14.13 3.44
CA ASP A 380 -4.40 14.90 2.57
C ASP A 380 -5.18 16.03 1.85
N ASP A 381 -6.28 15.69 1.18
CA ASP A 381 -7.16 16.67 0.50
C ASP A 381 -7.83 17.68 1.45
N VAL A 382 -7.97 17.35 2.73
CA VAL A 382 -8.38 18.32 3.76
C VAL A 382 -7.29 19.37 3.97
N TYR A 383 -6.01 19.00 4.00
CA TYR A 383 -4.89 19.91 4.27
C TYR A 383 -4.44 20.70 3.06
N ASP A 384 -4.20 20.07 1.91
CA ASP A 384 -3.58 20.72 0.74
C ASP A 384 -4.61 21.48 -0.11
N VAL A 385 -5.87 21.03 -0.14
CA VAL A 385 -6.95 21.63 -0.93
C VAL A 385 -7.96 22.40 -0.07
N TYR A 386 -8.72 21.74 0.79
CA TYR A 386 -10.02 22.29 1.23
C TYR A 386 -9.99 23.14 2.50
N GLY A 387 -9.20 22.75 3.50
CA GLY A 387 -9.17 23.38 4.82
C GLY A 387 -8.53 24.77 4.83
N THR A 388 -9.05 25.68 5.66
CA THR A 388 -8.36 26.94 5.97
C THR A 388 -7.30 26.70 7.03
N LEU A 389 -6.27 27.54 7.10
CA LEU A 389 -5.18 27.36 8.07
C LEU A 389 -5.68 27.21 9.52
N ASP A 390 -6.61 28.07 9.95
CA ASP A 390 -7.21 28.01 11.30
C ASP A 390 -7.93 26.67 11.57
N GLU A 391 -8.63 26.14 10.56
CA GLU A 391 -9.31 24.86 10.68
C GLU A 391 -8.32 23.69 10.75
N LEU A 392 -7.22 23.76 9.98
CA LEU A 392 -6.17 22.75 9.98
C LEU A 392 -5.42 22.71 11.31
N GLU A 393 -5.18 23.86 11.93
CA GLU A 393 -4.62 23.92 13.29
C GLU A 393 -5.55 23.25 14.31
N LEU A 394 -6.86 23.52 14.24
CA LEU A 394 -7.85 22.86 15.09
C LEU A 394 -7.93 21.35 14.83
N PHE A 395 -7.92 20.91 13.57
CA PHE A 395 -7.95 19.50 13.22
C PHE A 395 -6.71 18.76 13.74
N THR A 396 -5.53 19.37 13.60
CA THR A 396 -4.27 18.84 14.12
C THR A 396 -4.31 18.70 15.65
N ASP A 397 -4.79 19.72 16.37
CA ASP A 397 -4.93 19.67 17.85
C ASP A 397 -5.90 18.55 18.29
N VAL A 398 -7.00 18.36 17.58
CA VAL A 398 -7.97 17.31 17.89
C VAL A 398 -7.39 15.91 17.66
N VAL A 399 -6.62 15.70 16.58
CA VAL A 399 -5.90 14.43 16.34
C VAL A 399 -4.84 14.18 17.41
N GLU A 400 -4.07 15.20 17.80
CA GLU A 400 -3.05 15.06 18.83
C GLU A 400 -3.63 14.72 20.21
N ARG A 401 -4.76 15.34 20.58
CA ARG A 401 -5.46 15.04 21.83
C ARG A 401 -6.16 13.68 21.80
N TRP A 402 -6.55 13.23 20.61
CA TRP A 402 -7.36 12.02 20.38
C TRP A 402 -8.64 11.96 21.24
N ASP A 403 -9.24 13.12 21.53
CA ASP A 403 -10.47 13.25 22.32
C ASP A 403 -11.68 13.52 21.42
N ILE A 404 -12.61 12.57 21.39
CA ILE A 404 -13.85 12.67 20.59
C ILE A 404 -14.71 13.88 20.98
N ASN A 405 -14.57 14.42 22.19
CA ASN A 405 -15.34 15.59 22.62
C ASN A 405 -14.74 16.90 22.09
N ALA A 406 -13.46 16.91 21.72
CA ALA A 406 -12.78 18.11 21.20
C ALA A 406 -13.28 18.52 19.80
N ILE A 407 -13.92 17.60 19.08
CA ILE A 407 -14.43 17.83 17.71
C ILE A 407 -15.48 18.94 17.63
N GLN A 408 -16.10 19.35 18.74
CA GLN A 408 -17.19 20.34 18.73
C GLN A 408 -16.76 21.68 18.10
N LYS A 409 -15.46 21.99 18.19
CA LYS A 409 -14.83 23.18 17.61
C LYS A 409 -14.58 23.07 16.10
N LEU A 410 -14.66 21.87 15.53
CA LEU A 410 -14.40 21.63 14.11
C LEU A 410 -15.62 21.99 13.25
N PRO A 411 -15.40 22.41 11.99
CA PRO A 411 -16.47 22.49 11.00
C PRO A 411 -17.07 21.10 10.74
N ASN A 412 -18.31 21.04 10.25
CA ASN A 412 -19.06 19.80 10.12
C ASN A 412 -18.37 18.73 9.25
N TYR A 413 -17.67 19.13 8.19
CA TYR A 413 -16.93 18.17 7.35
C TYR A 413 -15.75 17.55 8.12
N MET A 414 -14.96 18.34 8.83
CA MET A 414 -13.87 17.82 9.68
C MET A 414 -14.37 16.95 10.82
N LYS A 415 -15.55 17.22 11.38
CA LYS A 415 -16.20 16.32 12.36
C LYS A 415 -16.43 14.93 11.75
N ILE A 416 -16.97 14.88 10.54
CA ILE A 416 -17.20 13.62 9.81
C ILE A 416 -15.86 12.92 9.53
N CYS A 417 -14.87 13.66 9.01
CA CYS A 417 -13.53 13.14 8.73
C CYS A 417 -12.88 12.54 9.97
N TYR A 418 -12.86 13.28 11.08
CA TYR A 418 -12.27 12.82 12.33
C TYR A 418 -13.04 11.64 12.91
N HIS A 419 -14.38 11.64 12.87
CA HIS A 419 -15.16 10.48 13.31
C HIS A 419 -14.83 9.21 12.53
N ALA A 420 -14.69 9.33 11.20
CA ALA A 420 -14.30 8.21 10.35
C ALA A 420 -12.90 7.68 10.72
N LEU A 421 -11.93 8.58 10.90
CA LEU A 421 -10.57 8.25 11.35
C LEU A 421 -10.60 7.57 12.73
N TYR A 422 -11.17 8.24 13.72
CA TYR A 422 -11.24 7.79 15.11
C TYR A 422 -11.86 6.40 15.21
N ASN A 423 -13.05 6.19 14.61
CA ASN A 423 -13.74 4.90 14.69
C ASN A 423 -12.93 3.79 14.01
N SER A 424 -12.40 4.04 12.81
CA SER A 424 -11.65 3.03 12.05
C SER A 424 -10.36 2.62 12.78
N ILE A 425 -9.62 3.58 13.34
CA ILE A 425 -8.35 3.30 14.02
C ILE A 425 -8.60 2.59 15.35
N ASN A 426 -9.61 3.00 16.12
CA ASN A 426 -9.96 2.32 17.37
C ASN A 426 -10.46 0.88 17.10
N GLU A 427 -11.21 0.65 16.03
CA GLU A 427 -11.62 -0.70 15.62
C GLU A 427 -10.40 -1.58 15.30
N MET A 428 -9.47 -1.09 14.48
CA MET A 428 -8.25 -1.82 14.12
C MET A 428 -7.34 -2.09 15.33
N ALA A 429 -7.22 -1.12 16.24
CA ALA A 429 -6.47 -1.27 17.47
C ALA A 429 -7.11 -2.32 18.38
N PHE A 430 -8.44 -2.29 18.51
CA PHE A 430 -9.18 -3.29 19.28
C PHE A 430 -9.03 -4.70 18.71
N ASP A 431 -9.07 -4.85 17.38
CA ASP A 431 -8.84 -6.14 16.74
C ASP A 431 -7.44 -6.69 17.03
N THR A 432 -6.43 -5.82 17.01
CA THR A 432 -5.04 -6.20 17.34
C THR A 432 -4.92 -6.60 18.81
N LEU A 433 -5.51 -5.82 19.72
CA LEU A 433 -5.54 -6.14 21.16
C LEU A 433 -6.25 -7.47 21.43
N LYS A 434 -7.38 -7.72 20.77
CA LYS A 434 -8.18 -8.94 20.90
C LYS A 434 -7.41 -10.17 20.42
N GLU A 435 -6.65 -10.07 19.33
CA GLU A 435 -5.96 -11.19 18.71
C GLU A 435 -4.57 -11.45 19.31
N GLN A 436 -3.84 -10.40 19.67
CA GLN A 436 -2.42 -10.49 20.06
C GLN A 436 -2.17 -10.04 21.51
N GLY A 437 -3.15 -9.45 22.19
CA GLY A 437 -3.01 -9.00 23.58
C GLY A 437 -2.18 -7.72 23.75
N ILE A 438 -1.83 -7.03 22.67
CA ILE A 438 -1.00 -5.82 22.67
C ILE A 438 -1.88 -4.59 22.37
N ASP A 439 -1.81 -3.58 23.24
CA ASP A 439 -2.46 -2.29 23.00
C ASP A 439 -1.61 -1.42 22.07
N VAL A 440 -1.99 -1.40 20.80
CA VAL A 440 -1.31 -0.63 19.74
C VAL A 440 -1.92 0.75 19.52
N LEU A 441 -3.00 1.11 20.23
CA LEU A 441 -3.68 2.39 20.02
C LEU A 441 -2.74 3.59 20.25
N PRO A 442 -1.92 3.65 21.32
CA PRO A 442 -1.00 4.78 21.52
C PRO A 442 0.02 4.93 20.39
N PHE A 443 0.48 3.80 19.83
CA PHE A 443 1.38 3.78 18.69
C PHE A 443 0.72 4.36 17.43
N LEU A 444 -0.51 3.94 17.13
CA LEU A 444 -1.26 4.44 15.97
C LEU A 444 -1.57 5.94 16.10
N ILE A 445 -1.99 6.41 17.28
CA ILE A 445 -2.23 7.84 17.54
C ILE A 445 -0.99 8.67 17.22
N LYS A 446 0.19 8.21 17.66
CA LYS A 446 1.47 8.90 17.39
C LYS A 446 1.74 9.03 15.89
N LEU A 447 1.53 7.96 15.12
CA LEU A 447 1.74 7.96 13.67
C LEU A 447 0.83 9.00 12.97
N TRP A 448 -0.46 8.99 13.26
CA TRP A 448 -1.42 9.94 12.69
C TRP A 448 -1.18 11.38 13.13
N THR A 449 -0.75 11.57 14.38
CA THR A 449 -0.38 12.89 14.90
C THR A 449 0.82 13.46 14.15
N ASN A 450 1.86 12.65 13.94
CA ASN A 450 3.05 13.08 13.20
C ASN A 450 2.71 13.42 11.74
N LEU A 451 1.86 12.60 11.09
CA LEU A 451 1.39 12.87 9.73
C LEU A 451 0.63 14.22 9.66
N CYS A 452 -0.36 14.42 10.52
CA CYS A 452 -1.14 15.68 10.56
C CYS A 452 -0.26 16.91 10.84
N LYS A 453 0.74 16.78 11.73
CA LYS A 453 1.70 17.86 11.98
C LYS A 453 2.54 18.17 10.75
N SER A 454 3.00 17.16 10.01
CA SER A 454 3.76 17.36 8.78
C SER A 454 2.93 18.00 7.66
N TYR A 455 1.65 17.63 7.52
CA TYR A 455 0.72 18.30 6.61
C TYR A 455 0.47 19.75 7.03
N LEU A 456 0.35 20.03 8.33
CA LEU A 456 0.19 21.40 8.81
C LEU A 456 1.41 22.29 8.50
N VAL A 457 2.62 21.74 8.54
CA VAL A 457 3.84 22.46 8.15
C VAL A 457 3.77 22.85 6.67
N GLU A 458 3.41 21.93 5.79
CA GLU A 458 3.24 22.21 4.35
C GLU A 458 2.13 23.22 4.08
N ALA A 459 0.99 23.09 4.76
CA ALA A 459 -0.08 24.07 4.69
C ALA A 459 0.39 25.47 5.12
N LYS A 460 1.20 25.57 6.19
CA LYS A 460 1.78 26.85 6.64
C LYS A 460 2.71 27.45 5.58
N TRP A 461 3.55 26.64 4.94
CA TRP A 461 4.40 27.10 3.84
C TRP A 461 3.56 27.63 2.67
N TYR A 462 2.53 26.88 2.26
CA TYR A 462 1.61 27.31 1.23
C TYR A 462 0.92 28.64 1.56
N TYR A 463 0.28 28.76 2.72
CA TYR A 463 -0.47 29.96 3.13
C TYR A 463 0.41 31.20 3.32
N THR A 464 1.69 31.02 3.65
CA THR A 464 2.65 32.12 3.79
C THR A 464 3.42 32.45 2.50
N GLY A 465 3.26 31.63 1.45
CA GLY A 465 4.05 31.74 0.21
C GLY A 465 5.53 31.42 0.41
N TYR A 466 5.87 30.68 1.46
CA TYR A 466 7.25 30.29 1.76
C TYR A 466 7.69 29.13 0.87
N THR A 467 8.88 29.26 0.28
CA THR A 467 9.54 28.17 -0.48
C THR A 467 10.72 27.67 0.35
N PRO A 468 10.66 26.45 0.92
CA PRO A 468 11.76 25.87 1.67
C PRO A 468 12.97 25.56 0.77
N THR A 469 14.14 25.34 1.39
CA THR A 469 15.26 24.66 0.72
C THR A 469 14.91 23.20 0.42
N LEU A 470 15.61 22.54 -0.50
CA LEU A 470 15.34 21.12 -0.78
C LEU A 470 15.50 20.27 0.49
N GLN A 471 16.53 20.54 1.29
CA GLN A 471 16.76 19.79 2.52
C GLN A 471 15.67 20.05 3.58
N GLU A 472 15.23 21.29 3.76
CA GLU A 472 14.16 21.64 4.68
C GLU A 472 12.84 20.98 4.28
N TYR A 473 12.50 21.04 2.98
CA TYR A 473 11.36 20.33 2.42
C TYR A 473 11.46 18.83 2.71
N MET A 474 12.58 18.20 2.34
CA MET A 474 12.76 16.75 2.49
C MET A 474 12.75 16.29 3.93
N ASN A 475 13.08 17.14 4.91
CA ASN A 475 12.98 16.81 6.35
C ASN A 475 11.53 16.70 6.85
N ASN A 476 10.58 17.33 6.17
CA ASN A 476 9.14 17.21 6.44
C ASN A 476 8.47 16.20 5.48
N ALA A 477 8.85 16.25 4.20
CA ALA A 477 8.13 15.60 3.11
C ALA A 477 8.17 14.06 3.17
N TRP A 478 9.20 13.48 3.79
CA TRP A 478 9.28 12.03 4.02
C TRP A 478 8.26 11.54 5.07
N ILE A 479 7.77 12.43 5.94
CA ILE A 479 6.68 12.14 6.88
C ILE A 479 5.34 12.41 6.19
N SER A 480 5.21 13.54 5.49
CA SER A 480 3.96 13.94 4.84
C SER A 480 3.54 13.00 3.71
N VAL A 481 4.48 12.26 3.10
CA VAL A 481 4.13 11.19 2.14
C VAL A 481 3.44 9.98 2.79
N SER A 482 3.16 10.04 4.10
CA SER A 482 2.42 9.05 4.88
C SER A 482 3.08 7.67 5.05
N GLY A 483 4.30 7.49 4.54
CA GLY A 483 4.99 6.20 4.56
C GLY A 483 5.13 5.58 5.95
N CYS A 484 5.39 6.38 6.99
CA CYS A 484 5.43 5.89 8.38
C CYS A 484 4.09 5.33 8.86
N VAL A 485 2.97 5.96 8.47
CA VAL A 485 1.63 5.46 8.79
C VAL A 485 1.39 4.15 8.07
N ILE A 486 1.59 4.13 6.75
CA ILE A 486 1.40 2.97 5.89
C ILE A 486 2.21 1.76 6.40
N LEU A 487 3.51 1.95 6.62
CA LEU A 487 4.40 0.89 7.10
C LEU A 487 4.10 0.49 8.54
N GLY A 488 3.66 1.41 9.40
CA GLY A 488 3.19 1.10 10.74
C GLY A 488 2.03 0.10 10.73
N TYR A 489 1.00 0.33 9.91
CA TYR A 489 -0.13 -0.62 9.76
C TYR A 489 0.29 -1.93 9.09
N SER A 490 1.18 -1.86 8.11
CA SER A 490 1.74 -3.06 7.48
C SER A 490 2.52 -3.94 8.46
N TYR A 491 3.24 -3.35 9.42
CA TYR A 491 3.90 -4.10 10.49
C TYR A 491 2.89 -4.85 11.36
N LEU A 492 1.79 -4.19 11.75
CA LEU A 492 0.73 -4.84 12.53
C LEU A 492 0.12 -6.02 11.77
N ALA A 493 -0.01 -5.89 10.45
CA ALA A 493 -0.52 -6.93 9.56
C ALA A 493 0.40 -8.15 9.41
N THR A 494 1.66 -8.08 9.87
CA THR A 494 2.56 -9.26 9.88
C THR A 494 2.22 -10.27 10.96
N GLY A 495 1.49 -9.86 12.01
CA GLY A 495 1.18 -10.71 13.16
C GLY A 495 2.36 -11.00 14.10
N CYS A 496 3.53 -10.42 13.85
CA CYS A 496 4.73 -10.56 14.68
C CYS A 496 5.04 -9.26 15.44
N ILE A 497 4.03 -8.74 16.17
CA ILE A 497 4.14 -7.46 16.86
C ILE A 497 4.94 -7.62 18.15
N THR A 498 5.88 -6.71 18.38
CA THR A 498 6.64 -6.59 19.63
C THR A 498 6.69 -5.13 20.06
N GLU A 499 6.75 -4.84 21.36
CA GLU A 499 6.90 -3.46 21.85
C GLU A 499 8.18 -2.80 21.31
N GLU A 500 9.27 -3.56 21.21
CA GLU A 500 10.52 -3.12 20.60
C GLU A 500 10.34 -2.78 19.12
N GLY A 501 9.64 -3.62 18.34
CA GLY A 501 9.34 -3.35 16.93
C GLY A 501 8.47 -2.12 16.72
N LEU A 502 7.48 -1.87 17.59
CA LEU A 502 6.67 -0.65 17.55
C LEU A 502 7.54 0.59 17.80
N HIS A 503 8.43 0.54 18.79
CA HIS A 503 9.38 1.62 19.07
C HIS A 503 10.34 1.85 17.89
N HIS A 504 10.89 0.79 17.31
CA HIS A 504 11.77 0.87 16.14
C HIS A 504 11.08 1.53 14.94
N ILE A 505 9.81 1.27 14.69
CA ILE A 505 9.06 1.96 13.63
C ILE A 505 8.87 3.45 13.94
N GLN A 506 8.58 3.81 15.19
CA GLN A 506 8.41 5.21 15.59
C GLN A 506 9.70 6.02 15.41
N GLU A 507 10.84 5.41 15.72
CA GLU A 507 12.17 6.00 15.56
C GLU A 507 12.74 5.82 14.15
N CYS A 508 12.00 5.17 13.24
CA CYS A 508 12.44 4.83 11.88
C CYS A 508 13.79 4.08 11.85
N HIS A 509 13.96 3.14 12.78
CA HIS A 509 15.15 2.32 12.95
C HIS A 509 14.87 0.85 12.56
N PRO A 510 15.77 0.17 11.82
CA PRO A 510 16.86 0.74 11.02
C PRO A 510 16.32 1.68 9.94
N ASN A 511 17.22 2.47 9.34
CA ASN A 511 16.88 3.56 8.43
C ASN A 511 16.15 3.12 7.14
N ILE A 512 15.93 1.82 6.94
CA ILE A 512 15.20 1.30 5.78
C ILE A 512 13.81 1.94 5.63
N ILE A 513 13.11 2.20 6.74
CA ILE A 513 11.80 2.88 6.74
C ILE A 513 11.99 4.31 6.21
N TYR A 514 12.98 5.03 6.74
CA TYR A 514 13.30 6.39 6.29
C TYR A 514 13.66 6.45 4.80
N TRP A 515 14.58 5.59 4.34
CA TRP A 515 14.98 5.54 2.93
C TRP A 515 13.83 5.19 2.00
N SER A 516 12.94 4.28 2.43
CA SER A 516 11.75 3.94 1.67
C SER A 516 10.81 5.14 1.52
N CYS A 517 10.57 5.89 2.59
CA CYS A 517 9.76 7.11 2.54
C CYS A 517 10.38 8.19 1.63
N ILE A 518 11.71 8.34 1.65
CA ILE A 518 12.42 9.26 0.75
C ILE A 518 12.19 8.87 -0.71
N ILE A 519 12.36 7.59 -1.07
CA ILE A 519 12.12 7.13 -2.45
C ILE A 519 10.67 7.38 -2.86
N VAL A 520 9.70 7.05 -2.01
CA VAL A 520 8.27 7.25 -2.32
C VAL A 520 7.96 8.73 -2.52
N ARG A 521 8.46 9.62 -1.64
CA ARG A 521 8.29 11.08 -1.79
C ARG A 521 8.90 11.59 -3.09
N LEU A 522 10.13 11.22 -3.41
CA LEU A 522 10.79 11.70 -4.63
C LEU A 522 10.11 11.17 -5.89
N ALA A 523 9.62 9.91 -5.88
CA ALA A 523 8.85 9.35 -6.99
C ALA A 523 7.50 10.05 -7.18
N ASP A 524 6.77 10.29 -6.09
CA ASP A 524 5.53 11.07 -6.07
C ASP A 524 5.75 12.46 -6.67
N ASP A 525 6.69 13.24 -6.13
CA ASP A 525 6.99 14.59 -6.62
C ASP A 525 7.38 14.64 -8.11
N LEU A 526 8.09 13.63 -8.62
CA LEU A 526 8.40 13.51 -10.05
C LEU A 526 7.14 13.34 -10.90
N GLY A 527 6.17 12.55 -10.43
CA GLY A 527 4.93 12.25 -11.12
C GLY A 527 3.83 13.31 -10.96
N THR A 528 3.78 14.02 -9.83
CA THR A 528 2.61 14.83 -9.42
C THR A 528 2.84 16.33 -9.42
N SER A 529 4.08 16.81 -9.20
CA SER A 529 4.39 18.23 -8.95
C SER A 529 3.80 19.21 -9.95
N SER A 530 3.80 18.87 -11.24
CA SER A 530 3.24 19.74 -12.30
C SER A 530 1.73 19.95 -12.18
N TYR A 531 0.99 18.97 -11.65
CA TYR A 531 -0.46 19.06 -11.43
C TYR A 531 -0.78 19.78 -10.13
N GLU A 532 -0.02 19.46 -9.08
CA GLU A 532 -0.16 20.07 -7.74
C GLU A 532 0.13 21.57 -7.77
N LEU A 533 1.20 21.98 -8.46
CA LEU A 533 1.53 23.40 -8.62
C LEU A 533 0.44 24.17 -9.38
N LYS A 534 -0.21 23.55 -10.37
CA LYS A 534 -1.31 24.17 -11.14
C LYS A 534 -2.57 24.38 -10.31
N ARG A 535 -2.88 23.46 -9.39
CA ARG A 535 -4.08 23.54 -8.53
C ARG A 535 -3.85 24.33 -7.23
N GLY A 536 -2.59 24.69 -6.95
CA GLY A 536 -2.20 25.54 -5.84
C GLY A 536 -1.83 24.73 -4.60
N ASP A 537 -0.59 24.28 -4.57
CA ASP A 537 0.03 23.52 -3.48
C ASP A 537 1.46 24.03 -3.21
N VAL A 538 2.10 23.55 -2.14
CA VAL A 538 3.47 23.88 -1.75
C VAL A 538 4.48 23.46 -2.85
N PRO A 539 5.57 24.23 -3.05
CA PRO A 539 6.68 23.77 -3.89
C PRO A 539 7.17 22.38 -3.46
N LYS A 540 7.25 21.45 -4.42
CA LYS A 540 7.76 20.09 -4.21
C LYS A 540 9.27 20.05 -4.38
N SER A 541 9.89 18.87 -4.26
CA SER A 541 11.36 18.73 -4.36
C SER A 541 11.96 19.37 -5.61
N ILE A 542 11.29 19.24 -6.77
CA ILE A 542 11.72 19.86 -8.03
C ILE A 542 11.78 21.38 -7.90
N GLN A 543 10.71 22.02 -7.45
CA GLN A 543 10.65 23.48 -7.33
C GLN A 543 11.56 24.02 -6.23
N CYS A 544 11.71 23.29 -5.11
CA CYS A 544 12.64 23.65 -4.05
C CYS A 544 14.08 23.65 -4.56
N TYR A 545 14.47 22.62 -5.32
CA TYR A 545 15.81 22.54 -5.93
C TYR A 545 16.05 23.64 -6.97
N MET A 546 15.07 23.91 -7.84
CA MET A 546 15.16 25.01 -8.81
C MET A 546 15.35 26.36 -8.12
N ASN A 547 14.62 26.60 -7.02
CA ASN A 547 14.69 27.84 -6.26
C ASN A 547 16.05 28.02 -5.57
N GLU A 548 16.62 26.95 -5.01
CA GLU A 548 17.90 27.00 -4.29
C GLU A 548 19.11 27.08 -5.23
N SER A 549 19.09 26.37 -6.36
CA SER A 549 20.25 26.24 -7.26
C SER A 549 20.21 27.15 -8.49
N GLY A 550 19.03 27.64 -8.87
CA GLY A 550 18.81 28.33 -10.15
C GLY A 550 18.79 27.39 -11.36
N ALA A 551 18.74 26.07 -11.15
CA ALA A 551 18.68 25.06 -12.21
C ALA A 551 17.35 25.11 -13.00
N SER A 552 17.38 24.60 -14.23
CA SER A 552 16.18 24.35 -15.03
C SER A 552 15.34 23.19 -14.47
N GLU A 553 14.07 23.09 -14.87
CA GLU A 553 13.21 21.96 -14.46
C GLU A 553 13.77 20.60 -14.93
N GLU A 554 14.38 20.55 -16.12
CA GLU A 554 15.01 19.33 -16.64
C GLU A 554 16.18 18.88 -15.77
N GLU A 555 17.08 19.80 -15.42
CA GLU A 555 18.19 19.54 -14.51
C GLU A 555 17.71 19.15 -13.11
N ALA A 556 16.64 19.79 -12.62
CA ALA A 556 16.03 19.44 -11.34
C ALA A 556 15.45 18.02 -11.34
N ARG A 557 14.70 17.65 -12.38
CA ARG A 557 14.15 16.28 -12.54
C ARG A 557 15.24 15.22 -12.63
N ASP A 558 16.31 15.48 -13.39
CA ASP A 558 17.49 14.61 -13.46
C ASP A 558 18.18 14.48 -12.09
N HIS A 559 18.32 15.58 -11.35
CA HIS A 559 18.85 15.56 -9.99
C HIS A 559 17.99 14.70 -9.05
N ILE A 560 16.67 14.87 -9.05
CA ILE A 560 15.76 14.07 -8.23
C ILE A 560 15.83 12.58 -8.62
N GLY A 561 15.90 12.26 -9.92
CA GLY A 561 16.11 10.87 -10.37
C GLY A 561 17.40 10.25 -9.84
N LYS A 562 18.51 11.03 -9.82
CA LYS A 562 19.78 10.60 -9.21
C LYS A 562 19.69 10.41 -7.71
N LEU A 563 18.88 11.22 -7.00
CA LEU A 563 18.63 11.04 -5.57
C LEU A 563 17.88 9.74 -5.29
N ILE A 564 16.90 9.36 -6.12
CA ILE A 564 16.22 8.06 -6.02
C ILE A 564 17.24 6.93 -6.16
N ASP A 565 18.08 6.97 -7.20
CA ASP A 565 19.11 5.95 -7.44
C ASP A 565 20.09 5.84 -6.27
N ALA A 566 20.58 6.97 -5.74
CA ALA A 566 21.48 6.99 -4.59
C ALA A 566 20.79 6.45 -3.32
N THR A 567 19.51 6.74 -3.13
CA THR A 567 18.74 6.27 -1.95
C THR A 567 18.48 4.77 -2.01
N TRP A 568 18.25 4.21 -3.20
CA TRP A 568 18.14 2.76 -3.39
C TRP A 568 19.38 2.00 -2.94
N LYS A 569 20.58 2.55 -3.16
CA LYS A 569 21.84 1.94 -2.69
C LYS A 569 21.88 1.80 -1.17
N LYS A 570 21.46 2.85 -0.46
CA LYS A 570 21.34 2.84 1.01
C LYS A 570 20.30 1.84 1.48
N MET A 571 19.17 1.75 0.77
CA MET A 571 18.12 0.77 1.09
C MET A 571 18.58 -0.68 0.86
N ASN A 572 19.35 -0.94 -0.19
CA ASN A 572 19.99 -2.24 -0.44
C ASN A 572 20.96 -2.61 0.70
N GLU A 573 21.73 -1.66 1.23
CA GLU A 573 22.63 -1.90 2.37
C GLU A 573 21.89 -2.31 3.64
N GLU A 574 20.82 -1.60 3.97
CA GLU A 574 19.98 -1.92 5.13
C GLU A 574 19.37 -3.31 5.03
N GLN A 575 19.02 -3.78 3.82
CA GLN A 575 18.52 -5.14 3.58
C GLN A 575 19.55 -6.22 3.95
N THR A 576 20.85 -5.93 3.79
CA THR A 576 21.93 -6.89 4.12
C THR A 576 22.35 -6.87 5.59
N THR A 577 21.84 -5.91 6.36
CA THR A 577 22.16 -5.72 7.77
C THR A 577 21.21 -6.54 8.64
N LYS A 578 21.66 -6.92 9.85
CA LYS A 578 20.78 -7.61 10.81
C LYS A 578 19.66 -6.64 11.22
N SER A 579 18.45 -6.91 10.76
CA SER A 579 17.27 -6.12 11.08
C SER A 579 16.53 -6.69 12.31
N PRO A 580 15.95 -5.84 13.17
CA PRO A 580 15.02 -6.27 14.22
C PRO A 580 13.66 -6.74 13.65
N PHE A 581 13.39 -6.47 12.36
CA PHE A 581 12.15 -6.83 11.70
C PHE A 581 12.21 -8.20 11.02
N SER A 582 11.04 -8.80 10.82
CA SER A 582 10.91 -10.02 10.04
C SER A 582 11.23 -9.76 8.56
N GLN A 583 11.69 -10.80 7.85
CA GLN A 583 11.95 -10.73 6.42
C GLN A 583 10.70 -10.27 5.63
N THR A 584 9.52 -10.76 6.03
CA THR A 584 8.23 -10.34 5.44
C THR A 584 7.98 -8.84 5.58
N PHE A 585 8.32 -8.22 6.71
CA PHE A 585 8.16 -6.78 6.86
C PHE A 585 9.15 -6.02 5.98
N ILE A 586 10.39 -6.48 5.90
CA ILE A 586 11.40 -5.87 5.02
C ILE A 586 10.97 -5.94 3.55
N GLU A 587 10.40 -7.06 3.11
CA GLU A 587 9.81 -7.19 1.77
C GLU A 587 8.68 -6.19 1.53
N ILE A 588 7.78 -5.99 2.51
CA ILE A 588 6.72 -4.97 2.42
C ILE A 588 7.31 -3.56 2.28
N VAL A 589 8.38 -3.24 3.02
CA VAL A 589 9.08 -1.94 2.90
C VAL A 589 9.70 -1.77 1.51
N MET A 590 10.28 -2.82 0.94
CA MET A 590 10.78 -2.80 -0.44
C MET A 590 9.64 -2.60 -1.44
N ASP A 591 8.55 -3.35 -1.29
CA ASP A 591 7.41 -3.28 -2.20
C ASP A 591 6.66 -1.95 -2.09
N PHE A 592 6.66 -1.28 -0.93
CA PHE A 592 6.18 0.10 -0.77
C PHE A 592 6.85 1.07 -1.76
N THR A 593 8.18 0.97 -1.92
CA THR A 593 8.92 1.82 -2.86
C THR A 593 8.66 1.45 -4.32
N ARG A 594 8.56 0.14 -4.61
CA ARG A 594 8.25 -0.36 -5.95
C ARG A 594 6.87 0.07 -6.42
N VAL A 595 5.89 0.11 -5.51
CA VAL A 595 4.54 0.64 -5.77
C VAL A 595 4.59 2.10 -6.21
N ALA A 596 5.33 2.94 -5.49
CA ALA A 596 5.46 4.34 -5.84
C ALA A 596 6.11 4.53 -7.22
N LEU A 597 7.21 3.81 -7.49
CA LEU A 597 7.87 3.87 -8.80
C LEU A 597 6.93 3.43 -9.92
N LEU A 598 6.11 2.40 -9.71
CA LEU A 598 5.12 1.95 -10.69
C LEU A 598 4.06 3.03 -10.96
N LEU A 599 3.46 3.59 -9.91
CA LEU A 599 2.33 4.52 -10.04
C LEU A 599 2.76 5.88 -10.58
N TYR A 600 3.96 6.34 -10.25
CA TYR A 600 4.45 7.67 -10.63
C TYR A 600 5.38 7.70 -11.83
N GLN A 601 5.63 6.54 -12.45
CA GLN A 601 6.53 6.38 -13.59
C GLN A 601 6.21 7.33 -14.76
N ASN A 602 4.92 7.46 -15.08
CA ASN A 602 4.42 8.16 -16.26
C ASN A 602 3.51 9.36 -15.90
N GLY A 603 3.67 9.91 -14.70
CA GLY A 603 2.85 10.99 -14.15
C GLY A 603 2.04 10.56 -12.94
N ASP A 604 0.96 11.30 -12.62
CA ASP A 604 0.11 11.00 -11.47
C ASP A 604 -0.82 9.80 -11.75
N GLY A 605 -0.30 8.58 -11.58
CA GLY A 605 -1.07 7.35 -11.72
C GLY A 605 -1.95 7.00 -10.53
N PHE A 606 -2.03 7.85 -9.49
CA PHE A 606 -2.86 7.65 -8.31
C PHE A 606 -4.04 8.63 -8.25
N GLY A 607 -3.76 9.93 -8.34
CA GLY A 607 -4.75 11.00 -8.24
C GLY A 607 -5.55 11.21 -9.53
N ILE A 608 -4.93 11.03 -10.69
CA ILE A 608 -5.59 11.17 -11.99
C ILE A 608 -6.04 9.80 -12.49
N GLU A 609 -7.31 9.72 -12.87
CA GLU A 609 -7.91 8.52 -13.44
C GLU A 609 -7.43 8.34 -14.90
N GLY A 610 -6.24 7.78 -15.05
CA GLY A 610 -5.57 7.53 -16.34
C GLY A 610 -5.78 6.11 -16.88
N ASN A 611 -5.60 5.95 -18.19
CA ASN A 611 -5.75 4.64 -18.86
C ASN A 611 -4.76 3.58 -18.34
N GLU A 612 -3.52 3.97 -18.02
CA GLU A 612 -2.51 2.98 -17.61
C GLU A 612 -2.81 2.32 -16.26
N THR A 613 -3.12 3.12 -15.22
CA THR A 613 -3.54 2.58 -13.91
C THR A 613 -4.84 1.81 -14.04
N LYS A 614 -5.78 2.27 -14.87
CA LYS A 614 -7.00 1.53 -15.18
C LYS A 614 -6.72 0.16 -15.79
N ASP A 615 -5.86 0.08 -16.79
CA ASP A 615 -5.51 -1.17 -17.46
C ASP A 615 -4.81 -2.14 -16.50
N ARG A 616 -3.94 -1.61 -15.64
CA ARG A 616 -3.32 -2.32 -14.52
C ARG A 616 -4.38 -2.90 -13.58
N VAL A 617 -5.31 -2.09 -13.09
CA VAL A 617 -6.44 -2.52 -12.24
C VAL A 617 -7.27 -3.61 -12.92
N LEU A 618 -7.63 -3.42 -14.20
CA LEU A 618 -8.39 -4.40 -14.98
C LEU A 618 -7.65 -5.73 -15.07
N SER A 619 -6.36 -5.72 -15.40
CA SER A 619 -5.56 -6.94 -15.53
C SER A 619 -5.30 -7.67 -14.21
N LEU A 620 -5.23 -6.95 -13.09
CA LEU A 620 -4.95 -7.54 -11.78
C LEU A 620 -6.21 -8.06 -11.10
N PHE A 621 -7.32 -7.35 -11.20
CA PHE A 621 -8.50 -7.59 -10.37
C PHE A 621 -9.75 -8.00 -11.13
N ILE A 622 -9.83 -7.77 -12.44
CA ILE A 622 -11.08 -7.96 -13.20
C ILE A 622 -10.95 -9.06 -14.26
N ASN A 623 -9.90 -9.00 -15.07
CA ASN A 623 -9.72 -9.87 -16.23
C ASN A 623 -8.85 -11.07 -15.85
N PRO A 624 -9.39 -12.30 -15.82
CA PRO A 624 -8.59 -13.50 -15.61
C PRO A 624 -7.76 -13.83 -16.84
N ILE A 625 -6.67 -14.58 -16.62
CA ILE A 625 -5.86 -15.15 -17.69
C ILE A 625 -6.59 -16.37 -18.24
N SER A 626 -6.64 -16.51 -19.56
CA SER A 626 -7.23 -17.69 -20.19
C SER A 626 -6.39 -18.94 -19.88
N LEU A 627 -7.04 -20.02 -19.45
CA LEU A 627 -6.36 -21.30 -19.25
C LEU A 627 -5.85 -21.85 -20.60
N PRO A 628 -4.68 -22.52 -20.63
CA PRO A 628 -4.22 -23.22 -21.82
C PRO A 628 -5.27 -24.24 -22.29
N LYS A 629 -5.48 -24.33 -23.61
CA LYS A 629 -6.42 -25.28 -24.22
C LYS A 629 -5.88 -26.69 -24.30
#